data_AF-A0A2E9RRB7-F1
#
_entry.id   AF-A0A2E9RRB7-F1
#
_cell.length_a   1.000
_cell.length_b   1.000
_cell.length_c   1.000
_cell.angle_alpha   90.00
_cell.angle_beta   90.00
_cell.angle_gamma   90.00
#
_symmetry.space_group_name_H-M   'P 1'
#
loop_
_entity.id
_entity.type
_entity.pdbx_description
1 polymer ?
#
loop_
_entity_poly.entity_id
_entity_poly.type
_entity_poly.pdbx_seq_one_letter_code
_entity_poly.pdbx_strand_id
1 'polypeptide(L)'
;MSKEKGKWFNLRRRWWILGGVCLFFFSAFLFRASLLTSYANWFIKDTATKGADAIVILSGGKLTRVPKALEMWKDGYSASLFLTDQKSVAPEYQHLVISNLEFATKFVEGKETNATFDVIPSIEDGATSTFDEAADALVFAKERQWERIIIVTDGFHTRRALLAFEKVFDRSGIDVQVAAASNEVFDSGNWWTSDRGIAAFVLETIKFPVYLFWSREPTIVRNY
;
A
#
# COMPACT_ATOMS: atom_id res chain seq x y z
N MET A 1 58.28 -4.21 -28.72
CA MET A 1 58.24 -4.00 -27.25
C MET A 1 57.10 -3.10 -26.73
N SER A 2 56.63 -2.04 -27.41
CA SER A 2 55.56 -1.18 -26.85
C SER A 2 54.14 -1.78 -26.94
N LYS A 3 53.83 -2.57 -27.98
CA LYS A 3 52.51 -3.23 -28.16
C LYS A 3 52.19 -4.29 -27.09
N GLU A 4 53.19 -4.99 -26.55
CA GLU A 4 52.99 -5.99 -25.50
C GLU A 4 52.69 -5.36 -24.13
N LYS A 5 53.38 -4.26 -23.77
CA LYS A 5 53.11 -3.52 -22.53
C LYS A 5 51.67 -2.97 -22.51
N GLY A 6 51.14 -2.52 -23.64
CA GLY A 6 49.74 -2.09 -23.77
C GLY A 6 48.72 -3.23 -23.63
N LYS A 7 49.02 -4.44 -24.15
CA LYS A 7 48.18 -5.64 -23.94
C LYS A 7 48.15 -6.08 -22.48
N TRP A 8 49.30 -6.09 -21.79
CA TRP A 8 49.40 -6.42 -20.37
C TRP A 8 48.68 -5.41 -19.46
N PHE A 9 48.78 -4.11 -19.76
CA PHE A 9 48.04 -3.07 -19.04
C PHE A 9 46.52 -3.23 -19.18
N ASN A 10 46.04 -3.51 -20.39
CA ASN A 10 44.62 -3.79 -20.65
C ASN A 10 44.14 -5.09 -20.00
N LEU A 11 44.99 -6.12 -19.91
CA LEU A 11 44.68 -7.37 -19.25
C LEU A 11 44.56 -7.19 -17.72
N ARG A 12 45.50 -6.48 -17.09
CA ARG A 12 45.47 -6.17 -15.66
C ARG A 12 44.25 -5.32 -15.28
N ARG A 13 43.93 -4.29 -16.08
CA ARG A 13 42.72 -3.48 -15.93
C ARG A 13 41.43 -4.32 -16.03
N ARG A 14 41.38 -5.30 -16.93
CA ARG A 14 40.25 -6.25 -17.02
C ARG A 14 40.09 -7.09 -15.75
N TRP A 15 41.18 -7.59 -15.17
CA TRP A 15 41.13 -8.33 -13.91
C TRP A 15 40.68 -7.47 -12.72
N TRP A 16 41.07 -6.20 -12.66
CA TRP A 16 40.55 -5.25 -11.67
C TRP A 16 39.06 -5.00 -11.83
N ILE A 17 38.57 -4.83 -13.07
CA ILE A 17 37.14 -4.65 -13.35
C ILE A 17 36.36 -5.91 -12.96
N LEU A 18 36.82 -7.09 -13.39
CA LEU A 18 36.19 -8.36 -13.04
C LEU A 18 36.19 -8.61 -11.53
N GLY A 19 37.33 -8.35 -10.87
CA GLY A 19 37.43 -8.44 -9.42
C GLY A 19 36.48 -7.49 -8.70
N GLY A 20 36.35 -6.25 -9.19
CA GLY A 20 35.39 -5.28 -8.67
C GLY A 20 33.93 -5.72 -8.85
N VAL A 21 33.58 -6.27 -10.02
CA VAL A 21 32.24 -6.80 -10.29
C VAL A 21 31.93 -8.00 -9.39
N CYS A 22 32.86 -8.95 -9.25
CA CYS A 22 32.71 -10.09 -8.35
C CYS A 22 32.55 -9.63 -6.89
N LEU A 23 33.37 -8.67 -6.43
CA LEU A 23 33.27 -8.12 -5.09
C LEU A 23 31.93 -7.41 -4.86
N PHE A 24 31.41 -6.70 -5.86
CA PHE A 24 30.11 -6.07 -5.80
C PHE A 24 28.98 -7.10 -5.62
N PHE A 25 28.91 -8.13 -6.47
CA PHE A 25 27.88 -9.16 -6.36
C PHE A 25 28.02 -9.98 -5.06
N PHE A 26 29.25 -10.27 -4.63
CA PHE A 26 29.49 -10.93 -3.35
C PHE A 26 29.00 -10.09 -2.17
N SER A 27 29.31 -8.78 -2.17
CA SER A 27 28.83 -7.85 -1.15
C SER A 27 27.31 -7.73 -1.18
N ALA A 28 26.70 -7.58 -2.35
CA ALA A 28 25.25 -7.54 -2.52
C ALA A 28 24.59 -8.82 -2.01
N PHE A 29 25.20 -9.98 -2.24
CA PHE A 29 24.73 -11.26 -1.71
C PHE A 29 24.83 -11.33 -0.19
N LEU A 30 25.94 -10.90 0.40
CA LEU A 30 26.13 -10.88 1.86
C LEU A 30 25.13 -9.94 2.56
N PHE A 31 24.89 -8.75 2.00
CA PHE A 31 24.01 -7.73 2.57
C PHE A 31 22.57 -7.78 2.03
N ARG A 32 22.20 -8.83 1.28
CA ARG A 32 20.90 -8.90 0.58
C ARG A 32 19.70 -8.68 1.50
N ALA A 33 19.71 -9.27 2.69
CA ALA A 33 18.59 -9.14 3.63
C ALA A 33 18.40 -7.69 4.06
N SER A 34 19.47 -7.01 4.49
CA SER A 34 19.44 -5.60 4.88
C SER A 34 19.02 -4.69 3.71
N LEU A 35 19.50 -4.96 2.50
CA LEU A 35 19.11 -4.20 1.30
C LEU A 35 17.63 -4.38 0.97
N LEU A 36 17.14 -5.62 0.95
CA LEU A 36 15.76 -5.94 0.60
C LEU A 36 14.78 -5.48 1.69
N THR A 37 15.17 -5.53 2.96
CA THR A 37 14.38 -4.95 4.06
C THR A 37 14.33 -3.44 3.99
N SER A 38 15.45 -2.77 3.71
CA SER A 38 15.48 -1.32 3.52
C SER A 38 14.60 -0.88 2.34
N TYR A 39 14.63 -1.66 1.26
CA TYR A 39 13.76 -1.46 0.10
C TYR A 39 12.28 -1.60 0.47
N ALA A 40 11.87 -2.65 1.19
CA ALA A 40 10.50 -2.82 1.63
C ALA A 40 10.05 -1.69 2.58
N ASN A 41 10.87 -1.34 3.56
CA ASN A 41 10.60 -0.27 4.52
C ASN A 41 10.46 1.10 3.85
N TRP A 42 11.00 1.30 2.64
CA TRP A 42 10.74 2.53 1.90
C TRP A 42 9.27 2.66 1.48
N PHE A 43 8.58 1.56 1.14
CA PHE A 43 7.16 1.57 0.79
C PHE A 43 6.23 1.60 2.00
N ILE A 44 6.70 1.21 3.18
CA ILE A 44 5.89 1.13 4.38
C ILE A 44 5.86 2.51 5.06
N LYS A 45 4.66 3.02 5.26
CA LYS A 45 4.35 4.24 6.00
C LYS A 45 3.31 3.92 7.07
N ASP A 46 3.57 4.40 8.26
CA ASP A 46 2.65 4.34 9.38
C ASP A 46 2.76 5.66 10.14
N THR A 47 1.74 6.50 9.98
CA THR A 47 1.71 7.89 10.48
C THR A 47 0.48 8.16 11.34
N ALA A 48 -0.33 7.12 11.59
CA ALA A 48 -1.57 7.26 12.30
C ALA A 48 -1.37 7.74 13.75
N THR A 49 -2.24 8.65 14.17
CA THR A 49 -2.28 9.20 15.53
C THR A 49 -3.71 9.16 16.05
N LYS A 50 -3.89 9.16 17.38
CA LYS A 50 -5.22 9.02 17.99
C LYS A 50 -6.09 10.27 17.82
N GLY A 51 -7.41 10.05 17.85
CA GLY A 51 -8.44 11.10 17.80
C GLY A 51 -8.79 11.55 16.38
N ALA A 52 -8.64 10.70 15.37
CA ALA A 52 -9.10 10.99 14.02
C ALA A 52 -10.63 10.87 13.93
N ASP A 53 -11.24 11.60 13.01
CA ASP A 53 -12.69 11.57 12.81
C ASP A 53 -13.17 10.23 12.25
N ALA A 54 -12.34 9.59 11.44
CA ALA A 54 -12.64 8.30 10.83
C ALA A 54 -11.41 7.44 10.57
N ILE A 55 -11.58 6.13 10.71
CA ILE A 55 -10.72 5.11 10.12
C ILE A 55 -11.37 4.64 8.81
N VAL A 56 -10.70 4.87 7.69
CA VAL A 56 -11.14 4.53 6.34
C VAL A 56 -10.37 3.31 5.83
N ILE A 57 -11.06 2.19 5.68
CA ILE A 57 -10.50 0.89 5.32
C ILE A 57 -10.55 0.76 3.79
N LEU A 58 -9.37 0.78 3.15
CA LEU A 58 -9.28 0.66 1.70
C LEU A 58 -9.59 -0.76 1.23
N SER A 59 -10.06 -0.88 -0.01
CA SER A 59 -10.53 -2.11 -0.63
C SER A 59 -9.43 -3.03 -1.16
N GLY A 60 -9.75 -4.32 -1.32
CA GLY A 60 -8.85 -5.36 -1.84
C GLY A 60 -8.32 -6.34 -0.79
N GLY A 61 -7.82 -5.85 0.35
CA GLY A 61 -7.16 -6.66 1.39
C GLY A 61 -7.98 -6.89 2.66
N LYS A 62 -9.26 -7.27 2.57
CA LYS A 62 -10.16 -7.31 3.75
C LYS A 62 -9.66 -8.19 4.91
N LEU A 63 -8.92 -9.27 4.62
CA LEU A 63 -8.39 -10.21 5.61
C LEU A 63 -7.34 -9.60 6.54
N THR A 64 -6.59 -8.60 6.09
CA THR A 64 -5.52 -7.93 6.86
C THR A 64 -6.01 -6.58 7.40
N ARG A 65 -6.77 -5.84 6.59
CA ARG A 65 -7.14 -4.45 6.88
C ARG A 65 -8.25 -4.32 7.91
N VAL A 66 -9.26 -5.20 7.88
CA VAL A 66 -10.35 -5.17 8.88
C VAL A 66 -9.84 -5.49 10.29
N PRO A 67 -9.02 -6.54 10.52
CA PRO A 67 -8.40 -6.76 11.83
C PRO A 67 -7.61 -5.55 12.33
N LYS A 68 -6.77 -4.94 11.47
CA LYS A 68 -5.97 -3.76 11.85
C LYS A 68 -6.86 -2.57 12.21
N ALA A 69 -7.90 -2.30 11.42
CA ALA A 69 -8.83 -1.21 11.71
C ALA A 69 -9.57 -1.43 13.03
N LEU A 70 -9.98 -2.67 13.31
CA LEU A 70 -10.64 -3.01 14.57
C LEU A 70 -9.70 -2.86 15.78
N GLU A 71 -8.43 -3.26 15.67
CA GLU A 71 -7.39 -3.01 16.68
C GLU A 71 -7.26 -1.51 16.96
N MET A 72 -7.13 -0.70 15.91
CA MET A 72 -7.01 0.75 16.04
C MET A 72 -8.25 1.40 16.66
N TRP A 73 -9.45 0.93 16.31
CA TRP A 73 -10.69 1.37 16.93
C TRP A 73 -10.71 1.06 18.44
N LYS A 74 -10.31 -0.16 18.84
CA LYS A 74 -10.19 -0.53 20.25
C LYS A 74 -9.17 0.34 21.00
N ASP A 75 -8.08 0.69 20.33
CA ASP A 75 -7.02 1.53 20.89
C ASP A 75 -7.37 3.03 20.91
N GLY A 76 -8.55 3.42 20.44
CA GLY A 76 -9.05 4.79 20.47
C GLY A 76 -8.47 5.69 19.40
N TYR A 77 -8.08 5.14 18.25
CA TYR A 77 -7.64 5.96 17.11
C TYR A 77 -8.80 6.74 16.49
N SER A 78 -9.97 6.12 16.38
CA SER A 78 -11.24 6.75 16.01
C SER A 78 -12.40 5.88 16.50
N ALA A 79 -13.56 6.49 16.75
CA ALA A 79 -14.78 5.77 17.07
C ALA A 79 -15.52 5.25 15.82
N SER A 80 -15.14 5.71 14.62
CA SER A 80 -15.86 5.45 13.38
C SER A 80 -15.03 4.64 12.39
N LEU A 81 -15.62 3.56 11.87
CA LEU A 81 -15.02 2.64 10.91
C LEU A 81 -15.80 2.70 9.59
N PHE A 82 -15.12 3.04 8.52
CA PHE A 82 -15.69 3.12 7.18
C PHE A 82 -14.94 2.24 6.21
N LEU A 83 -15.65 1.58 5.30
CA LEU A 83 -15.08 0.84 4.18
C LEU A 83 -15.30 1.63 2.89
N THR A 84 -14.33 1.62 1.99
CA THR A 84 -14.54 2.14 0.63
C THR A 84 -15.38 1.18 -0.19
N ASP A 85 -16.19 1.71 -1.11
CA ASP A 85 -16.99 0.91 -2.03
C ASP A 85 -16.21 0.58 -3.30
N GLN A 86 -15.95 -0.71 -3.55
CA GLN A 86 -15.14 -1.16 -4.68
C GLN A 86 -16.03 -1.63 -5.83
N LYS A 87 -15.68 -1.23 -7.05
CA LYS A 87 -16.31 -1.79 -8.24
C LYS A 87 -16.10 -3.30 -8.31
N SER A 88 -17.18 -4.04 -8.54
CA SER A 88 -17.09 -5.48 -8.79
C SER A 88 -16.36 -5.76 -10.10
N VAL A 89 -15.29 -6.56 -10.05
CA VAL A 89 -14.52 -7.00 -11.23
C VAL A 89 -15.36 -7.96 -12.11
N ALA A 90 -16.32 -8.65 -11.51
CA ALA A 90 -17.23 -9.55 -12.21
C ALA A 90 -18.68 -9.37 -11.68
N PRO A 91 -19.41 -8.34 -12.14
CA PRO A 91 -20.74 -8.01 -11.64
C PRO A 91 -21.73 -9.19 -11.71
N GLU A 92 -21.65 -9.99 -12.76
CA GLU A 92 -22.51 -11.17 -12.96
C GLU A 92 -22.37 -12.21 -11.83
N TYR A 93 -21.17 -12.34 -11.25
CA TYR A 93 -20.87 -13.29 -10.18
C TYR A 93 -20.79 -12.63 -8.79
N GLN A 94 -21.15 -11.35 -8.66
CA GLN A 94 -21.03 -10.61 -7.40
C GLN A 94 -21.80 -11.27 -6.26
N HIS A 95 -22.94 -11.90 -6.56
CA HIS A 95 -23.76 -12.63 -5.61
C HIS A 95 -23.05 -13.86 -4.99
N LEU A 96 -21.93 -14.33 -5.57
CA LEU A 96 -21.13 -15.44 -5.07
C LEU A 96 -19.99 -15.00 -4.14
N VAL A 97 -19.72 -13.69 -4.05
CA VAL A 97 -18.58 -13.14 -3.31
C VAL A 97 -19.09 -12.25 -2.18
N ILE A 98 -18.65 -12.52 -0.95
CA ILE A 98 -18.99 -11.66 0.19
C ILE A 98 -18.35 -10.27 0.02
N SER A 99 -19.12 -9.22 0.28
CA SER A 99 -18.61 -7.84 0.20
C SER A 99 -17.60 -7.55 1.32
N ASN A 100 -16.88 -6.42 1.22
CA ASN A 100 -15.99 -5.97 2.28
C ASN A 100 -16.77 -5.67 3.58
N LEU A 101 -17.97 -5.08 3.45
CA LEU A 101 -18.88 -4.83 4.56
C LEU A 101 -19.38 -6.13 5.20
N GLU A 102 -19.85 -7.08 4.38
CA GLU A 102 -20.33 -8.36 4.91
C GLU A 102 -19.23 -9.12 5.65
N PHE A 103 -17.99 -9.11 5.10
CA PHE A 103 -16.85 -9.67 5.79
C PHE A 103 -16.57 -8.97 7.12
N ALA A 104 -16.57 -7.63 7.15
CA ALA A 104 -16.29 -6.87 8.36
C ALA A 104 -17.34 -7.12 9.47
N THR A 105 -18.62 -7.15 9.11
CA THR A 105 -19.73 -7.48 10.01
C THR A 105 -19.58 -8.89 10.58
N LYS A 106 -19.34 -9.90 9.73
CA LYS A 106 -19.09 -11.27 10.19
C LYS A 106 -17.82 -11.40 11.03
N PHE A 107 -16.81 -10.59 10.76
CA PHE A 107 -15.55 -10.63 11.49
C PHE A 107 -15.70 -10.15 12.95
N VAL A 108 -16.65 -9.26 13.23
CA VAL A 108 -16.94 -8.79 14.60
C VAL A 108 -18.09 -9.55 15.26
N GLU A 109 -18.88 -10.31 14.49
CA GLU A 109 -19.92 -11.19 15.02
C GLU A 109 -19.35 -12.17 16.06
N GLY A 110 -19.97 -12.24 17.23
CA GLY A 110 -19.53 -13.10 18.33
C GLY A 110 -18.30 -12.62 19.10
N LYS A 111 -17.71 -11.45 18.75
CA LYS A 111 -16.67 -10.81 19.56
C LYS A 111 -17.31 -9.88 20.60
N GLU A 112 -16.67 -9.72 21.75
CA GLU A 112 -17.04 -8.72 22.75
C GLU A 112 -16.65 -7.31 22.26
N THR A 113 -17.40 -6.79 21.29
CA THR A 113 -17.21 -5.46 20.69
C THR A 113 -18.54 -4.92 20.19
N ASN A 114 -18.73 -3.61 20.24
CA ASN A 114 -19.86 -2.91 19.63
C ASN A 114 -19.45 -2.15 18.35
N ALA A 115 -18.28 -2.48 17.78
CA ALA A 115 -17.82 -1.89 16.54
C ALA A 115 -18.80 -2.16 15.40
N THR A 116 -19.25 -1.10 14.74
CA THR A 116 -20.05 -1.14 13.51
C THR A 116 -19.21 -0.59 12.36
N PHE A 117 -19.51 -1.06 11.15
CA PHE A 117 -18.85 -0.60 9.93
C PHE A 117 -19.87 0.03 9.01
N ASP A 118 -19.54 1.20 8.48
CA ASP A 118 -20.30 1.88 7.44
C ASP A 118 -19.53 1.88 6.12
N VAL A 119 -20.17 2.31 5.05
CA VAL A 119 -19.57 2.39 3.71
C VAL A 119 -19.50 3.85 3.26
N ILE A 120 -18.35 4.25 2.71
CA ILE A 120 -18.22 5.47 1.93
C ILE A 120 -18.76 5.14 0.53
N PRO A 121 -19.88 5.73 0.11
CA PRO A 121 -20.46 5.46 -1.20
C PRO A 121 -19.53 5.97 -2.29
N SER A 122 -19.46 5.24 -3.40
CA SER A 122 -18.74 5.73 -4.56
C SER A 122 -19.49 6.85 -5.27
N ILE A 123 -18.77 7.85 -5.77
CA ILE A 123 -19.33 8.94 -6.58
C ILE A 123 -19.73 8.42 -7.98
N GLU A 124 -19.07 7.37 -8.45
CA GLU A 124 -19.38 6.69 -9.70
C GLU A 124 -19.97 5.29 -9.43
N ASP A 125 -19.62 4.30 -10.25
CA ASP A 125 -20.08 2.91 -10.15
C ASP A 125 -19.02 2.04 -9.48
N GLY A 126 -18.64 2.44 -8.26
CA GLY A 126 -17.60 1.81 -7.43
C GLY A 126 -16.17 2.25 -7.77
N ALA A 127 -15.30 2.27 -6.76
CA ALA A 127 -13.90 2.60 -6.92
C ALA A 127 -13.15 1.50 -7.68
N THR A 128 -12.39 1.87 -8.70
CA THR A 128 -11.52 0.97 -9.48
C THR A 128 -10.05 1.18 -9.17
N SER A 129 -9.70 2.33 -8.58
CA SER A 129 -8.35 2.73 -8.26
C SER A 129 -8.25 3.35 -6.87
N THR A 130 -7.02 3.47 -6.35
CA THR A 130 -6.79 4.17 -5.09
C THR A 130 -7.07 5.68 -5.21
N PHE A 131 -7.02 6.25 -6.43
CA PHE A 131 -7.46 7.63 -6.65
C PHE A 131 -8.98 7.78 -6.56
N ASP A 132 -9.74 6.79 -7.02
CA ASP A 132 -11.21 6.80 -6.92
C ASP A 132 -11.62 6.70 -5.45
N GLU A 133 -11.01 5.76 -4.69
CA GLU A 133 -11.22 5.64 -3.25
C GLU A 133 -10.93 6.95 -2.50
N ALA A 134 -9.87 7.67 -2.90
CA ALA A 134 -9.52 8.97 -2.33
C ALA A 134 -10.53 10.06 -2.71
N ALA A 135 -11.04 10.07 -3.94
CA ALA A 135 -12.04 11.04 -4.39
C ALA A 135 -13.37 10.85 -3.64
N ASP A 136 -13.81 9.60 -3.52
CA ASP A 136 -15.01 9.20 -2.78
C ASP A 136 -14.89 9.61 -1.30
N ALA A 137 -13.75 9.32 -0.67
CA ALA A 137 -13.49 9.70 0.71
C ALA A 137 -13.45 11.22 0.91
N LEU A 138 -12.90 11.99 -0.04
CA LEU A 138 -12.83 13.45 0.07
C LEU A 138 -14.23 14.09 0.07
N VAL A 139 -15.11 13.65 -0.83
CA VAL A 139 -16.49 14.16 -0.89
C VAL A 139 -17.20 13.85 0.42
N PHE A 140 -17.13 12.59 0.86
CA PHE A 140 -17.77 12.14 2.09
C PHE A 140 -17.24 12.85 3.36
N ALA A 141 -15.92 13.08 3.43
CA ALA A 141 -15.27 13.78 4.53
C ALA A 141 -15.71 15.26 4.60
N LYS A 142 -15.84 15.93 3.45
CA LYS A 142 -16.33 17.32 3.38
C LYS A 142 -17.77 17.45 3.83
N GLU A 143 -18.64 16.53 3.42
CA GLU A 143 -20.05 16.51 3.85
C GLU A 143 -20.19 16.33 5.36
N ARG A 144 -19.27 15.58 5.98
CA ARG A 144 -19.23 15.36 7.43
C ARG A 144 -18.39 16.36 8.20
N GLN A 145 -17.77 17.32 7.50
CA GLN A 145 -16.88 18.31 8.08
C GLN A 145 -15.74 17.69 8.90
N TRP A 146 -15.18 16.57 8.43
CA TRP A 146 -14.02 15.95 9.05
C TRP A 146 -12.77 16.80 8.87
N GLU A 147 -11.91 16.80 9.87
CA GLU A 147 -10.62 17.50 9.86
C GLU A 147 -9.45 16.51 9.67
N ARG A 148 -9.63 15.24 10.06
CA ARG A 148 -8.58 14.23 9.94
C ARG A 148 -9.11 12.82 9.76
N ILE A 149 -8.55 12.09 8.80
CA ILE A 149 -8.84 10.68 8.56
C ILE A 149 -7.59 9.82 8.66
N ILE A 150 -7.77 8.54 8.99
CA ILE A 150 -6.72 7.52 8.91
C ILE A 150 -7.12 6.50 7.86
N ILE A 151 -6.35 6.36 6.79
CA ILE A 151 -6.52 5.28 5.83
C ILE A 151 -5.80 4.01 6.29
N VAL A 152 -6.48 2.86 6.24
CA VAL A 152 -5.92 1.54 6.59
C VAL A 152 -5.76 0.72 5.32
N THR A 153 -4.53 0.29 5.05
CA THR A 153 -4.20 -0.57 3.91
C THR A 153 -3.05 -1.52 4.24
N ASP A 154 -2.73 -2.44 3.34
CA ASP A 154 -1.61 -3.37 3.53
C ASP A 154 -0.28 -2.61 3.62
N GLY A 155 0.64 -3.07 4.49
CA GLY A 155 1.92 -2.39 4.73
C GLY A 155 2.68 -2.02 3.45
N PHE A 156 2.79 -2.95 2.49
CA PHE A 156 3.47 -2.70 1.21
C PHE A 156 2.81 -1.58 0.38
N HIS A 157 1.51 -1.33 0.55
CA HIS A 157 0.72 -0.39 -0.25
C HIS A 157 0.68 1.03 0.37
N THR A 158 0.94 1.17 1.66
CA THR A 158 0.74 2.40 2.44
C THR A 158 1.33 3.66 1.81
N ARG A 159 2.58 3.65 1.31
CA ARG A 159 3.17 4.85 0.69
C ARG A 159 2.43 5.30 -0.57
N ARG A 160 2.04 4.38 -1.44
CA ARG A 160 1.31 4.72 -2.68
C ARG A 160 -0.10 5.21 -2.37
N ALA A 161 -0.77 4.58 -1.41
CA ALA A 161 -2.10 4.99 -0.96
C ALA A 161 -2.07 6.38 -0.33
N LEU A 162 -1.14 6.63 0.60
CA LEU A 162 -0.98 7.94 1.23
C LEU A 162 -0.74 9.04 0.18
N LEU A 163 0.17 8.79 -0.77
CA LEU A 163 0.44 9.75 -1.85
C LEU A 163 -0.81 10.05 -2.71
N ALA A 164 -1.63 9.04 -3.00
CA ALA A 164 -2.88 9.23 -3.75
C ALA A 164 -3.83 10.14 -2.99
N PHE A 165 -4.05 9.84 -1.71
CA PHE A 165 -4.94 10.59 -0.85
C PHE A 165 -4.43 12.02 -0.61
N GLU A 166 -3.15 12.21 -0.29
CA GLU A 166 -2.56 13.56 -0.11
C GLU A 166 -2.76 14.44 -1.35
N LYS A 167 -2.62 13.87 -2.56
CA LYS A 167 -2.85 14.60 -3.81
C LYS A 167 -4.31 14.98 -4.03
N VAL A 168 -5.24 14.07 -3.74
CA VAL A 168 -6.67 14.32 -3.91
C VAL A 168 -7.19 15.30 -2.84
N PHE A 169 -6.70 15.16 -1.61
CA PHE A 169 -7.04 16.00 -0.47
C PHE A 169 -6.27 17.34 -0.46
N ASP A 170 -5.39 17.60 -1.43
CA ASP A 170 -4.65 18.85 -1.51
C ASP A 170 -5.60 20.06 -1.40
N ARG A 171 -5.27 21.00 -0.51
CA ARG A 171 -6.06 22.21 -0.21
C ARG A 171 -7.47 21.97 0.34
N SER A 172 -7.82 20.75 0.74
CA SER A 172 -9.09 20.47 1.41
C SER A 172 -9.12 20.97 2.86
N GLY A 173 -7.96 21.11 3.49
CA GLY A 173 -7.82 21.38 4.93
C GLY A 173 -7.94 20.13 5.82
N ILE A 174 -8.16 18.96 5.22
CA ILE A 174 -8.32 17.68 5.93
C ILE A 174 -6.98 16.94 5.94
N ASP A 175 -6.50 16.56 7.12
CA ASP A 175 -5.28 15.77 7.32
C ASP A 175 -5.52 14.30 6.97
N VAL A 176 -4.61 13.70 6.20
CA VAL A 176 -4.67 12.28 5.87
C VAL A 176 -3.47 11.57 6.46
N GLN A 177 -3.75 10.58 7.29
CA GLN A 177 -2.77 9.70 7.90
C GLN A 177 -2.97 8.26 7.40
N VAL A 178 -1.95 7.42 7.54
CA VAL A 178 -2.01 6.02 7.10
C VAL A 178 -1.58 5.07 8.20
N ALA A 179 -2.21 3.91 8.27
CA ALA A 179 -1.78 2.81 9.11
C ALA A 179 -1.50 1.55 8.29
N ALA A 180 -0.41 0.87 8.63
CA ALA A 180 0.04 -0.33 7.95
C ALA A 180 -0.60 -1.58 8.57
N ALA A 181 -1.44 -2.28 7.80
CA ALA A 181 -1.89 -3.61 8.16
C ALA A 181 -0.77 -4.64 7.92
N SER A 182 -0.46 -5.42 8.94
CA SER A 182 0.48 -6.54 8.86
C SER A 182 -0.13 -7.72 8.11
N ASN A 183 0.72 -8.55 7.52
CA ASN A 183 0.35 -9.79 6.85
C ASN A 183 1.07 -10.97 7.52
N GLU A 184 0.39 -12.09 7.71
CA GLU A 184 0.98 -13.29 8.32
C GLU A 184 1.91 -14.08 7.39
N VAL A 185 1.79 -13.87 6.07
CA VAL A 185 2.54 -14.58 5.04
C VAL A 185 3.93 -13.97 4.81
N PHE A 186 4.05 -12.65 4.95
CA PHE A 186 5.31 -11.93 4.77
C PHE A 186 5.31 -10.56 5.45
N ASP A 187 6.49 -10.05 5.73
CA ASP A 187 6.78 -8.71 6.24
C ASP A 187 7.99 -8.09 5.51
N SER A 188 8.45 -6.92 5.95
CA SER A 188 9.61 -6.26 5.35
C SER A 188 10.93 -7.02 5.55
N GLY A 189 11.00 -7.92 6.54
CA GLY A 189 12.15 -8.76 6.84
C GLY A 189 12.27 -10.02 5.98
N ASN A 190 11.21 -10.43 5.28
CA ASN A 190 11.21 -11.70 4.55
C ASN A 190 10.44 -11.72 3.22
N TRP A 191 9.93 -10.58 2.73
CA TRP A 191 9.07 -10.55 1.53
C TRP A 191 9.63 -11.27 0.30
N TRP A 192 10.96 -11.29 0.13
CA TRP A 192 11.63 -11.94 -0.99
C TRP A 192 11.68 -13.48 -0.90
N THR A 193 11.19 -14.07 0.19
CA THR A 193 11.08 -15.53 0.36
C THR A 193 9.65 -16.03 0.21
N SER A 194 8.73 -15.19 -0.26
CA SER A 194 7.31 -15.52 -0.44
C SER A 194 6.82 -15.01 -1.78
N ASP A 195 6.12 -15.84 -2.56
CA ASP A 195 5.54 -15.43 -3.84
C ASP A 195 4.60 -14.22 -3.69
N ARG A 196 3.83 -14.18 -2.59
CA ARG A 196 2.94 -13.04 -2.29
C ARG A 196 3.74 -11.78 -1.95
N GLY A 197 4.83 -11.92 -1.20
CA GLY A 197 5.70 -10.79 -0.85
C GLY A 197 6.43 -10.23 -2.07
N ILE A 198 6.97 -11.12 -2.91
CA ILE A 198 7.60 -10.77 -4.18
C ILE A 198 6.61 -10.02 -5.07
N ALA A 199 5.42 -10.58 -5.30
CA ALA A 199 4.40 -9.94 -6.12
C ALA A 199 4.01 -8.55 -5.57
N ALA A 200 3.83 -8.44 -4.25
CA ALA A 200 3.44 -7.19 -3.59
C ALA A 200 4.47 -6.06 -3.82
N PHE A 201 5.73 -6.25 -3.42
CA PHE A 201 6.71 -5.16 -3.51
C PHE A 201 7.22 -4.89 -4.93
N VAL A 202 7.31 -5.92 -5.79
CA VAL A 202 7.67 -5.73 -7.20
C VAL A 202 6.59 -4.93 -7.91
N LEU A 203 5.31 -5.24 -7.70
CA LEU A 203 4.22 -4.45 -8.30
C LEU A 203 4.19 -3.02 -7.78
N GLU A 204 4.49 -2.78 -6.50
CA GLU A 204 4.57 -1.40 -5.98
C GLU A 204 5.68 -0.59 -6.63
N THR A 205 6.79 -1.21 -7.05
CA THR A 205 7.84 -0.52 -7.82
C THR A 205 7.34 -0.02 -9.17
N ILE A 206 6.40 -0.76 -9.77
CA ILE A 206 5.82 -0.41 -11.07
C ILE A 206 4.66 0.58 -10.91
N LYS A 207 3.80 0.37 -9.91
CA LYS A 207 2.60 1.20 -9.68
C LYS A 207 2.93 2.55 -9.06
N PHE A 208 3.87 2.61 -8.11
CA PHE A 208 4.17 3.86 -7.39
C PHE A 208 4.54 5.04 -8.30
N PRO A 209 5.41 4.89 -9.32
CA PRO A 209 5.72 5.98 -10.25
C PRO A 209 4.50 6.58 -10.96
N VAL A 210 3.48 5.77 -11.28
CA VAL A 210 2.22 6.28 -11.86
C VAL A 210 1.55 7.26 -10.89
N TYR A 211 1.53 6.94 -9.61
CA TYR A 211 0.97 7.82 -8.58
C TYR A 211 1.88 9.02 -8.28
N LEU A 212 3.16 8.98 -8.66
CA LEU A 212 4.06 10.14 -8.56
C LEU A 212 3.78 11.18 -9.64
N PHE A 213 3.55 10.76 -10.88
CA PHE A 213 3.40 11.67 -12.03
C PHE A 213 1.95 12.09 -12.32
N TRP A 214 0.95 11.34 -11.84
CA TRP A 214 -0.46 11.67 -12.01
C TRP A 214 -1.14 12.09 -10.70
N SER A 215 -2.21 12.88 -10.80
CA SER A 215 -3.06 13.30 -9.67
C SER A 215 -4.48 12.71 -9.71
N ARG A 216 -4.72 11.83 -10.69
CA ARG A 216 -5.93 11.03 -10.88
C ARG A 216 -5.55 9.79 -11.68
N GLU A 217 -6.40 8.78 -11.69
CA GLU A 217 -6.12 7.56 -12.44
C GLU A 217 -5.90 7.89 -13.94
N PRO A 218 -4.76 7.49 -14.54
CA PRO A 218 -4.48 7.77 -15.93
C PRO A 218 -5.29 6.86 -16.86
N THR A 219 -5.78 7.41 -17.96
CA THR A 219 -6.61 6.68 -18.94
C THR A 219 -5.90 5.50 -19.63
N ILE A 220 -4.57 5.44 -19.55
CA ILE A 220 -3.77 4.31 -20.06
C ILE A 220 -3.88 3.05 -19.18
N VAL A 221 -4.22 3.23 -17.90
CA VAL A 221 -4.39 2.12 -16.96
C VAL A 221 -5.86 1.74 -16.94
N ARG A 222 -6.12 0.47 -17.22
CA ARG A 222 -7.44 -0.15 -17.16
C ARG A 222 -7.48 -1.00 -15.89
N ASN A 223 -8.38 -0.66 -14.96
CA ASN A 223 -8.49 -1.32 -13.67
C ASN A 223 -9.58 -2.42 -13.63
N TYR A 224 -9.87 -3.02 -14.80
CA TYR A 224 -10.89 -4.04 -15.02
C TYR A 224 -10.29 -5.28 -15.68
#